data_AF-A0A2A8BNC1-F1
#
_entry.id   AF-A0A2A8BNC1-F1
#
_cell.length_a   1.000
_cell.length_b   1.000
_cell.length_c   1.000
_cell.angle_alpha   90.00
_cell.angle_beta   90.00
_cell.angle_gamma   90.00
#
_symmetry.space_group_name_H-M   'P 1'
#
loop_
_entity.id
_entity.type
_entity.pdbx_description
1 polymer ?
#
loop_
_entity_poly.entity_id
_entity_poly.type
_entity_poly.pdbx_seq_one_letter_code
_entity_poly.pdbx_strand_id
1 'polypeptide(L)'
;MASPRKNKVEKAPYQDAVTVILKRKGITYEEWSREIVNNICVSVIQGGNSEWKNKMLEAAAMEVIADSVVKQEEKRQNHSNN
;
A
#
# COMPACT_ATOMS: atom_id res chain seq x y z
N MET A 1 -28.26 -13.17 -16.19
CA MET A 1 -27.01 -13.81 -15.71
C MET A 1 -25.98 -12.72 -15.47
N ALA A 2 -25.62 -12.44 -14.22
CA ALA A 2 -24.62 -11.43 -13.89
C ALA A 2 -23.23 -12.00 -14.18
N SER A 3 -22.47 -11.37 -15.07
CA SER A 3 -21.08 -11.75 -15.34
C SER A 3 -20.23 -11.52 -14.07
N PRO A 4 -19.38 -12.47 -13.66
CA PRO A 4 -18.49 -12.26 -12.54
C PRO A 4 -17.54 -11.11 -12.88
N ARG A 5 -17.51 -10.08 -12.03
CA ARG A 5 -16.55 -8.98 -12.12
C ARG A 5 -15.17 -9.60 -12.04
N LYS A 6 -14.52 -9.79 -13.19
CA LYS A 6 -13.11 -10.18 -13.24
C LYS A 6 -12.36 -9.14 -12.42
N ASN A 7 -11.77 -9.55 -11.29
CA ASN A 7 -10.78 -8.76 -10.58
C ASN A 7 -9.67 -8.47 -11.59
N LYS A 8 -9.77 -7.33 -12.29
CA LYS A 8 -8.70 -6.83 -13.13
C LYS A 8 -7.61 -6.48 -12.14
N VAL A 9 -6.60 -7.35 -12.03
CA VAL A 9 -5.36 -7.00 -11.34
C VAL A 9 -4.90 -5.71 -11.98
N GLU A 10 -4.96 -4.63 -11.21
CA GLU A 10 -4.62 -3.30 -11.68
C GLU A 10 -3.11 -3.33 -11.96
N LYS A 11 -2.75 -3.32 -13.25
CA LYS A 11 -1.34 -3.27 -13.64
C LYS A 11 -0.77 -1.95 -13.17
N ALA A 12 0.44 -1.99 -12.62
CA ALA A 12 1.13 -0.78 -12.21
C ALA A 12 1.36 0.12 -13.44
N PRO A 13 1.33 1.46 -13.28
CA PRO A 13 1.74 2.37 -14.33
C PRO A 13 3.09 1.96 -14.92
N TYR A 14 3.19 1.97 -16.25
CA TYR A 14 4.41 1.64 -17.00
C TYR A 14 4.92 0.20 -16.87
N GLN A 15 4.19 -0.71 -16.21
CA GLN A 15 4.57 -2.12 -16.08
C GLN A 15 4.90 -2.77 -17.43
N ASP A 16 4.09 -2.50 -18.47
CA ASP A 16 4.31 -3.07 -19.80
C ASP A 16 5.62 -2.56 -20.44
N ALA A 17 5.94 -1.27 -20.26
CA ALA A 17 7.18 -0.70 -20.77
C ALA A 17 8.41 -1.29 -20.06
N VAL A 18 8.36 -1.39 -18.73
CA VAL A 18 9.44 -2.00 -17.93
C VAL A 18 9.61 -3.47 -18.29
N THR A 19 8.50 -4.21 -18.50
CA THR A 19 8.54 -5.62 -18.88
C THR A 19 9.27 -5.83 -20.20
N VAL A 20 9.05 -4.97 -21.21
CA VAL A 20 9.76 -5.05 -22.49
C VAL A 20 11.26 -4.82 -22.29
N ILE A 21 11.65 -3.88 -21.43
CA ILE A 21 13.06 -3.58 -21.15
C ILE A 21 13.73 -4.75 -20.40
N LEU A 22 13.08 -5.29 -19.38
CA LEU A 22 13.60 -6.39 -18.57
C LEU A 22 13.73 -7.68 -19.38
N LYS A 23 12.78 -7.96 -20.27
CA LYS A 23 12.83 -9.13 -21.16
C LYS A 23 14.09 -9.13 -22.04
N ARG A 24 14.55 -7.96 -22.51
CA ARG A 24 15.81 -7.84 -23.27
C ARG A 24 17.05 -8.19 -22.44
N LYS A 25 16.96 -8.09 -21.11
CA LYS A 25 18.01 -8.45 -20.14
C LYS A 25 17.86 -9.87 -19.60
N GLY A 26 16.84 -10.62 -20.02
CA GLY A 26 16.55 -11.95 -19.51
C GLY A 26 15.92 -11.98 -18.11
N ILE A 27 15.43 -10.85 -17.60
CA ILE A 27 14.85 -10.72 -16.25
C ILE A 27 13.33 -10.62 -16.36
N THR A 28 12.59 -11.25 -15.43
CA THR A 28 11.13 -11.12 -15.37
C THR A 28 10.70 -9.91 -14.54
N TYR A 29 9.51 -9.38 -14.81
CA TYR A 29 8.98 -8.26 -14.01
C TYR A 29 8.79 -8.66 -12.54
N GLU A 30 8.34 -9.90 -12.29
CA GLU A 30 8.12 -10.47 -10.97
C GLU A 30 9.43 -10.61 -10.17
N GLU A 31 10.50 -11.05 -10.83
CA GLU A 31 11.82 -11.15 -10.22
C GLU A 31 12.37 -9.77 -9.86
N TRP A 32 12.36 -8.85 -10.82
CA TRP A 32 12.81 -7.48 -10.62
C TRP A 32 12.01 -6.75 -9.54
N SER A 33 10.68 -6.83 -9.58
CA SER A 33 9.83 -6.15 -8.60
C SER A 33 10.04 -6.68 -7.18
N ARG A 34 10.22 -7.99 -7.02
CA ARG A 34 10.55 -8.59 -5.72
C ARG A 34 11.87 -8.07 -5.17
N GLU A 35 12.90 -7.96 -6.02
CA GLU A 35 14.19 -7.43 -5.63
C GLU A 35 14.10 -5.98 -5.16
N ILE A 36 13.37 -5.13 -5.90
CA ILE A 36 13.13 -3.73 -5.53
C ILE A 36 12.44 -3.63 -4.17
N VAL A 37 11.36 -4.38 -3.96
CA VAL A 37 10.62 -4.39 -2.68
C VAL A 37 11.52 -4.84 -1.54
N ASN A 38 12.32 -5.90 -1.74
CA ASN A 38 13.22 -6.39 -0.72
C ASN A 38 14.28 -5.34 -0.31
N ASN A 39 14.90 -4.68 -1.30
CA ASN A 39 15.88 -3.63 -1.06
C ASN A 39 15.29 -2.45 -0.27
N ILE A 40 14.05 -2.06 -0.60
CA ILE A 40 13.32 -1.03 0.14
C ILE A 40 13.08 -1.48 1.58
N CYS A 41 12.57 -2.70 1.79
CA CYS A 41 12.30 -3.21 3.13
C CYS A 41 13.57 -3.24 4.00
N VAL A 42 14.69 -3.72 3.47
CA VAL A 42 15.98 -3.72 4.17
C VAL A 42 16.39 -2.30 4.54
N SER A 43 16.31 -1.36 3.59
CA SER A 43 16.65 0.04 3.83
C SER A 43 15.76 0.69 4.91
N VAL A 44 14.46 0.39 4.90
CA VAL A 44 13.51 0.88 5.92
C VAL A 44 13.86 0.33 7.30
N ILE A 45 14.16 -0.97 7.41
CA ILE A 45 14.53 -1.62 8.68
C ILE A 45 15.83 -1.00 9.24
N GLN A 46 16.77 -0.65 8.37
CA GLN A 46 18.03 0.01 8.74
C GLN A 46 17.87 1.52 9.00
N GLY A 47 16.67 2.09 8.82
CA GLY A 47 16.40 3.51 9.02
C GLY A 47 16.80 4.42 7.85
N GLY A 48 17.23 3.86 6.71
CA GLY A 48 17.72 4.61 5.56
C GLY A 48 16.63 5.20 4.64
N ASN A 49 15.39 4.69 4.68
CA ASN A 49 14.31 5.12 3.78
C ASN A 49 13.07 5.60 4.55
N SER A 50 13.24 6.67 5.33
CA SER A 50 12.18 7.26 6.15
C SER A 50 11.04 7.86 5.34
N GLU A 51 11.30 8.40 4.15
CA GLU A 51 10.25 8.98 3.30
C GLU A 51 9.28 7.90 2.81
N TRP A 52 9.78 6.80 2.26
CA TRP A 52 8.95 5.69 1.82
C TRP A 52 8.16 5.09 2.99
N LYS A 53 8.83 4.91 4.14
CA LYS A 53 8.20 4.45 5.38
C LYS A 53 7.02 5.36 5.77
N ASN A 54 7.23 6.67 5.80
CA ASN A 54 6.20 7.63 6.21
C ASN A 54 5.00 7.62 5.25
N LYS A 55 5.23 7.54 3.93
CA LYS A 55 4.14 7.43 2.93
C LYS A 55 3.31 6.16 3.12
N MET A 56 3.93 5.03 3.44
CA MET A 56 3.20 3.78 3.68
C MET A 56 2.45 3.78 5.00
N LEU A 57 2.99 4.46 6.02
CA LEU A 57 2.34 4.58 7.33
C LEU A 57 1.18 5.57 7.36
N GLU A 58 1.09 6.49 6.39
CA GLU A 58 0.05 7.52 6.34
C GLU A 58 -1.36 6.92 6.31
N ALA A 59 -1.60 5.90 5.48
CA ALA A 59 -2.90 5.24 5.41
C ALA A 59 -3.28 4.56 6.74
N ALA A 60 -2.33 3.84 7.35
CA ALA A 60 -2.53 3.21 8.65
C ALA A 60 -2.76 4.24 9.77
N ALA A 61 -2.04 5.37 9.73
CA ALA A 61 -2.24 6.46 10.67
C ALA A 61 -3.65 7.08 10.53
N MET A 62 -4.12 7.26 9.29
CA MET A 62 -5.47 7.76 9.04
C MET A 62 -6.56 6.81 9.56
N GLU A 63 -6.36 5.50 9.40
CA GLU A 63 -7.26 4.48 9.97
C GLU A 63 -7.31 4.56 11.49
N VAL A 64 -6.16 4.67 12.17
CA VAL A 64 -6.09 4.85 13.63
C VAL A 64 -6.80 6.14 14.08
N ILE A 65 -6.64 7.24 13.34
CA ILE A 65 -7.30 8.51 13.63
C ILE A 65 -8.82 8.35 13.49
N ALA A 66 -9.29 7.77 12.38
CA ALA A 66 -10.71 7.57 12.12
C ALA A 66 -11.37 6.73 13.23
N ASP A 67 -10.75 5.61 13.61
CA ASP A 67 -11.21 4.75 14.70
C ASP A 67 -11.29 5.50 16.04
N SER A 68 -10.31 6.35 16.32
CA SER A 68 -10.31 7.15 17.54
C SER A 68 -11.41 8.20 17.55
N VAL A 69 -11.66 8.87 16.42
CA VAL A 69 -12.72 9.88 16.31
C VAL A 69 -14.09 9.26 16.50
N VAL A 70 -14.38 8.12 15.86
CA VAL A 70 -15.65 7.40 16.02
C VAL A 70 -15.89 7.04 17.49
N LYS A 71 -14.89 6.44 18.16
CA LYS A 71 -15.00 6.07 19.59
C LYS A 71 -15.18 7.27 20.52
N GLN A 72 -14.63 8.44 20.18
CA GLN A 72 -14.85 9.66 20.95
C GLN A 72 -16.28 10.18 20.80
N GLU A 73 -16.84 10.15 19.59
CA GLU A 73 -18.21 10.57 19.33
C GLU A 73 -19.23 9.64 20.02
N GLU A 74 -19.03 8.33 19.99
CA GLU A 74 -19.87 7.37 20.72
C GLU A 74 -19.91 7.66 22.23
N LYS A 75 -18.76 8.00 22.81
CA LYS A 75 -18.67 8.37 24.23
C LYS A 75 -19.37 9.70 24.54
N ARG A 76 -19.29 10.69 23.64
CA ARG A 76 -19.97 11.99 23.79
C ARG A 76 -21.49 11.84 23.74
N GLN A 77 -22.01 11.05 22.81
CA GLN A 77 -23.45 10.80 22.70
C GLN A 77 -24.02 10.05 23.91
N ASN A 78 -23.27 9.07 24.46
CA ASN A 78 -23.69 8.38 25.68
C ASN A 78 -23.66 9.26 26.94
N HIS A 79 -22.84 10.31 26.98
CA HIS A 79 -22.78 11.24 28.12
C HIS A 79 -23.82 12.35 28.06
N SER A 80 -24.34 12.67 26.86
CA SER A 80 -25.36 13.71 26.67
C SER A 80 -26.80 13.22 26.86
N ASN A 81 -27.02 11.90 27.02
CA ASN A 81 -28.32 11.26 27.19
C ASN A 81 -28.64 10.86 28.66
N ASN A 82 -27.88 11.36 29.64
CA ASN A 82 -28.10 11.19 31.08
C ASN A 82 -28.26 12.56 31.75
#